data_AF-A0A3D4PH10-F1
#
_entry.id   AF-A0A3D4PH10-F1
#
_cell.length_a   1.000
_cell.length_b   1.000
_cell.length_c   1.000
_cell.angle_alpha   90.00
_cell.angle_beta   90.00
_cell.angle_gamma   90.00
#
_symmetry.space_group_name_H-M   'P 1'
#
loop_
_entity.id
_entity.type
_entity.pdbx_description
1 polymer ?
#
loop_
_entity_poly.entity_id
_entity_poly.type
_entity_poly.pdbx_seq_one_letter_code
_entity_poly.pdbx_strand_id
1 'polypeptide(L)'
;MKQIKVTCWLLLLSLCVPSLSRAEVKLPNVFTDHMVLQRNLENPVWGWDDPGTKVTVKIGDQSHSAEADQDGRWQVKLSPLPAGGPHKLTVAGSSDKTISDVLVGEVWVCSGQSNMAWQVSNANDADLERLTANYPEIRLITVPNRASQEDETNFDGEWKVCSPETVNDFSAVGYFFGRQIHQTLNVPVGLIDNAWGGSAAEAWVKRDVMNNDKRFAELVENWENTEANYDAEAVNKNFQDQLAKWKEAVKAAKAEGKPQPPQPRAPRNPLTGNHRPGNLYGGCLHPIIGYGIKGAIWYQGESNANRAYQYRDLFALMIQHWRAEWNQGDFPFYWVSLADFRREAEAPGESDWAELREAQTMTLALPNTGEAIIIDLGEADDIHPRNKQDVAMRLARLALKQ
;
A
#
# COMPACT_ATOMS: atom_id res chain seq x y z
N MET A 1 41.90 -49.10 -58.02
CA MET A 1 40.46 -49.19 -57.71
C MET A 1 40.24 -48.69 -56.28
N LYS A 2 39.64 -47.52 -56.09
CA LYS A 2 39.25 -47.01 -54.76
C LYS A 2 37.76 -46.64 -54.80
N GLN A 3 36.99 -47.26 -53.91
CA GLN A 3 35.55 -47.12 -53.76
C GLN A 3 35.19 -45.80 -53.09
N ILE A 4 34.15 -45.12 -53.60
CA ILE A 4 33.54 -43.93 -53.00
C ILE A 4 32.38 -44.41 -52.11
N LYS A 5 32.43 -44.11 -50.80
CA LYS A 5 31.34 -44.33 -49.86
C LYS A 5 30.47 -43.07 -49.82
N VAL A 6 29.20 -43.18 -50.21
CA VAL A 6 28.18 -42.14 -50.03
C VAL A 6 27.54 -42.36 -48.66
N THR A 7 27.55 -41.34 -47.82
CA THR A 7 26.95 -41.37 -46.47
C THR A 7 25.64 -40.59 -46.52
N CYS A 8 24.51 -41.26 -46.39
CA CYS A 8 23.18 -40.63 -46.30
C CYS A 8 22.99 -40.01 -44.92
N TRP A 9 22.69 -38.71 -44.88
CA TRP A 9 22.23 -38.02 -43.67
C TRP A 9 20.70 -38.10 -43.61
N LEU A 10 20.17 -38.73 -42.56
CA LEU A 10 18.75 -38.72 -42.20
C LEU A 10 18.46 -37.42 -41.45
N LEU A 11 17.66 -36.53 -42.05
CA LEU A 11 17.11 -35.35 -41.40
C LEU A 11 15.94 -35.76 -40.49
N LEU A 12 16.10 -35.64 -39.17
CA LEU A 12 14.97 -35.69 -38.22
C LEU A 12 14.24 -34.34 -38.27
N LEU A 13 13.01 -34.32 -38.81
CA LEU A 13 12.08 -33.20 -38.61
C LEU A 13 11.54 -33.24 -37.17
N SER A 14 11.93 -32.28 -36.32
CA SER A 14 11.24 -32.06 -35.04
C SER A 14 9.91 -31.36 -35.30
N LEU A 15 8.80 -32.07 -35.10
CA LEU A 15 7.46 -31.49 -35.04
C LEU A 15 7.37 -30.56 -33.83
N CYS A 16 7.49 -29.25 -34.06
CA CYS A 16 7.05 -28.23 -33.12
C CYS A 16 5.52 -28.27 -33.06
N VAL A 17 4.96 -28.87 -32.01
CA VAL A 17 3.54 -28.75 -31.71
C VAL A 17 3.33 -27.34 -31.16
N PRO A 18 2.61 -26.43 -31.85
CA PRO A 18 2.33 -25.12 -31.31
C PRO A 18 1.48 -25.30 -30.05
N SER A 19 1.99 -24.80 -28.93
CA SER A 19 1.21 -24.66 -27.70
C SER A 19 0.07 -23.69 -28.00
N LEU A 20 -1.15 -24.21 -28.15
CA LEU A 20 -2.35 -23.38 -28.17
C LEU A 20 -2.46 -22.72 -26.79
N SER A 21 -1.92 -21.51 -26.66
CA SER A 21 -2.21 -20.64 -25.53
C SER A 21 -3.72 -20.44 -25.51
N ARG A 22 -4.37 -20.94 -24.46
CA ARG A 22 -5.81 -20.80 -24.29
C ARG A 22 -6.04 -19.38 -23.76
N ALA A 23 -6.71 -18.54 -24.55
CA ALA A 23 -7.09 -17.19 -24.14
C ALA A 23 -7.87 -17.25 -22.81
N GLU A 24 -7.53 -16.37 -21.87
CA GLU A 24 -8.14 -16.31 -20.55
C GLU A 24 -8.28 -14.86 -20.10
N VAL A 25 -9.48 -14.48 -19.68
CA VAL A 25 -9.72 -13.17 -19.04
C VAL A 25 -8.94 -13.11 -17.72
N LYS A 26 -8.21 -12.03 -17.48
CA LYS A 26 -7.42 -11.80 -16.27
C LYS A 26 -7.94 -10.60 -15.51
N LEU A 27 -7.95 -10.71 -14.19
CA LEU A 27 -8.32 -9.64 -13.26
C LEU A 27 -7.13 -9.41 -12.33
N PRO A 28 -6.87 -8.16 -11.91
CA PRO A 28 -5.95 -7.91 -10.81
C PRO A 28 -6.52 -8.45 -9.50
N ASN A 29 -5.65 -8.80 -8.57
CA ASN A 29 -5.95 -9.49 -7.32
C ASN A 29 -6.74 -8.64 -6.30
N VAL A 30 -6.92 -7.33 -6.56
CA VAL A 30 -7.92 -6.53 -5.86
C VAL A 30 -9.35 -7.03 -6.12
N PHE A 31 -9.56 -7.78 -7.20
CA PHE A 31 -10.81 -8.49 -7.53
C PHE A 31 -10.68 -9.98 -7.25
N THR A 32 -10.85 -10.36 -5.99
CA THR A 32 -10.87 -11.75 -5.51
C THR A 32 -12.14 -12.03 -4.71
N ASP A 33 -12.40 -13.31 -4.41
CA ASP A 33 -13.52 -13.69 -3.55
C ASP A 33 -13.49 -12.91 -2.23
N HIS A 34 -14.64 -12.69 -1.62
CA HIS A 34 -14.80 -11.90 -0.39
C HIS A 34 -14.57 -10.37 -0.54
N MET A 35 -14.37 -9.84 -1.76
CA MET A 35 -14.18 -8.39 -1.95
C MET A 35 -15.39 -7.54 -1.52
N VAL A 36 -15.16 -6.24 -1.34
CA VAL A 36 -16.20 -5.23 -1.05
C VAL A 36 -16.17 -4.13 -2.09
N LEU A 37 -17.27 -3.92 -2.80
CA LEU A 37 -17.47 -2.78 -3.70
C LEU A 37 -17.97 -1.55 -2.92
N GLN A 38 -17.61 -0.35 -3.38
CA GLN A 38 -18.05 0.88 -2.76
C GLN A 38 -19.52 1.16 -3.06
N ARG A 39 -20.34 1.36 -2.02
CA ARG A 39 -21.77 1.70 -2.15
C ARG A 39 -21.96 3.10 -2.72
N ASN A 40 -23.10 3.28 -3.40
CA ASN A 40 -23.59 4.59 -3.88
C ASN A 40 -22.60 5.34 -4.80
N LEU A 41 -21.72 4.61 -5.47
CA LEU A 41 -20.75 5.13 -6.43
C LEU A 41 -20.71 4.21 -7.66
N GLU A 42 -20.41 4.77 -8.84
CA GLU A 42 -20.01 3.95 -9.98
C GLU A 42 -18.71 3.18 -9.64
N ASN A 43 -18.71 1.86 -9.79
CA ASN A 43 -17.54 1.04 -9.48
C ASN A 43 -16.84 0.59 -10.78
N PRO A 44 -15.60 1.02 -11.02
CA PRO A 44 -14.78 0.46 -12.08
C PRO A 44 -14.47 -1.02 -11.82
N VAL A 45 -14.63 -1.85 -12.84
CA VAL A 45 -14.10 -3.21 -12.88
C VAL A 45 -13.27 -3.32 -14.15
N TRP A 46 -12.02 -3.74 -14.01
CA TRP A 46 -11.07 -3.77 -15.11
C TRP A 46 -10.24 -5.04 -15.08
N GLY A 47 -9.56 -5.29 -16.19
CA GLY A 47 -8.68 -6.42 -16.36
C GLY A 47 -8.06 -6.46 -17.73
N TRP A 48 -7.63 -7.67 -18.11
CA TRP A 48 -7.04 -7.94 -19.40
C TRP A 48 -7.75 -9.09 -20.09
N ASP A 49 -7.83 -9.02 -21.41
CA ASP A 49 -8.27 -10.10 -22.29
C ASP A 49 -7.58 -9.92 -23.66
N ASP A 50 -7.81 -10.83 -24.61
CA ASP A 50 -7.26 -10.67 -25.96
C ASP A 50 -7.84 -9.42 -26.63
N PRO A 51 -7.05 -8.63 -27.39
CA PRO A 51 -7.51 -7.43 -28.06
C PRO A 51 -8.76 -7.65 -28.92
N GLY A 52 -9.73 -6.74 -28.82
CA GLY A 52 -11.03 -6.83 -29.51
C GLY A 52 -12.04 -7.76 -28.83
N THR A 53 -11.69 -8.43 -27.73
CA THR A 53 -12.63 -9.28 -27.00
C THR A 53 -13.67 -8.42 -26.30
N LYS A 54 -14.95 -8.73 -26.53
CA LYS A 54 -16.05 -8.14 -25.76
C LYS A 54 -16.13 -8.80 -24.40
N VAL A 55 -15.80 -8.06 -23.36
CA VAL A 55 -15.91 -8.49 -21.96
C VAL A 55 -17.22 -7.96 -21.36
N THR A 56 -17.95 -8.80 -20.63
CA THR A 56 -19.21 -8.47 -19.97
C THR A 56 -19.14 -8.77 -18.48
N VAL A 57 -19.42 -7.77 -17.66
CA VAL A 57 -19.46 -7.92 -16.19
C VAL A 57 -20.91 -7.84 -15.72
N LYS A 58 -21.30 -8.77 -14.83
CA LYS A 58 -22.62 -8.80 -14.21
C LYS A 58 -22.52 -8.90 -12.70
N ILE A 59 -23.39 -8.18 -12.01
CA ILE A 59 -23.60 -8.28 -10.56
C ILE A 59 -25.03 -7.85 -10.24
N GLY A 60 -25.75 -8.62 -9.42
CA GLY A 60 -27.18 -8.40 -9.20
C GLY A 60 -27.94 -8.38 -10.53
N ASP A 61 -28.76 -7.34 -10.74
CA ASP A 61 -29.60 -7.19 -11.93
C ASP A 61 -28.93 -6.41 -13.08
N GLN A 62 -27.70 -5.92 -12.89
CA GLN A 62 -27.00 -5.11 -13.89
C GLN A 62 -25.98 -5.93 -14.69
N SER A 63 -25.78 -5.51 -15.94
CA SER A 63 -24.86 -6.11 -16.90
C SER A 63 -24.27 -5.01 -17.78
N HIS A 64 -22.95 -4.89 -17.80
CA HIS A 64 -22.21 -3.90 -18.59
C HIS A 64 -21.13 -4.58 -19.43
N SER A 65 -20.77 -4.00 -20.57
CA SER A 65 -19.73 -4.56 -21.44
C SER A 65 -18.76 -3.50 -21.92
N ALA A 66 -17.53 -3.91 -22.17
CA ALA A 66 -16.50 -3.15 -22.86
C ALA A 66 -15.74 -4.05 -23.83
N GLU A 67 -14.99 -3.46 -24.74
CA GLU A 67 -14.07 -4.19 -25.61
C GLU A 67 -12.64 -4.01 -25.10
N ALA A 68 -11.85 -5.09 -25.10
CA ALA A 68 -10.43 -5.02 -24.79
C ALA A 68 -9.68 -4.23 -25.86
N ASP A 69 -8.88 -3.25 -25.43
CA ASP A 69 -8.09 -2.39 -26.31
C ASP A 69 -6.94 -3.15 -26.99
N GLN A 70 -6.10 -2.44 -27.75
CA GLN A 70 -4.96 -3.04 -28.46
C GLN A 70 -3.90 -3.63 -27.52
N ASP A 71 -3.85 -3.17 -26.27
CA ASP A 71 -2.98 -3.71 -25.21
C ASP A 71 -3.71 -4.78 -24.38
N GLY A 72 -4.91 -5.17 -24.78
CA GLY A 72 -5.76 -6.16 -24.12
C GLY A 72 -6.48 -5.63 -22.88
N ARG A 73 -6.39 -4.34 -22.55
CA ARG A 73 -7.03 -3.76 -21.35
C ARG A 73 -8.50 -3.50 -21.61
N TRP A 74 -9.34 -3.82 -20.63
CA TRP A 74 -10.76 -3.47 -20.65
C TRP A 74 -11.17 -2.90 -19.30
N GLN A 75 -12.19 -2.05 -19.32
CA GLN A 75 -12.82 -1.52 -18.11
C GLN A 75 -14.30 -1.30 -18.35
N VAL A 76 -15.12 -1.70 -17.38
CA VAL A 76 -16.54 -1.33 -17.29
C VAL A 76 -16.79 -0.52 -16.03
N LYS A 77 -17.84 0.30 -16.03
CA LYS A 77 -18.33 0.97 -14.83
C LYS A 77 -19.67 0.37 -14.43
N LEU A 78 -19.71 -0.26 -13.27
CA LEU A 78 -20.96 -0.72 -12.67
C LEU A 78 -21.73 0.50 -12.16
N SER A 79 -23.04 0.52 -12.37
CA SER A 79 -23.93 1.52 -11.79
C SER A 79 -23.95 1.42 -10.26
N PRO A 80 -24.24 2.52 -9.53
CA PRO A 80 -24.27 2.52 -8.07
C PRO A 80 -25.12 1.40 -7.47
N LEU A 81 -24.56 0.71 -6.47
CA LEU A 81 -25.23 -0.35 -5.73
C LEU A 81 -25.50 0.11 -4.28
N PRO A 82 -26.67 -0.25 -3.70
CA PRO A 82 -26.91 -0.07 -2.28
C PRO A 82 -26.04 -1.03 -1.46
N ALA A 83 -25.82 -0.71 -0.18
CA ALA A 83 -25.08 -1.60 0.71
C ALA A 83 -25.81 -2.94 0.92
N GLY A 84 -25.05 -4.03 1.04
CA GLY A 84 -25.58 -5.37 1.26
C GLY A 84 -24.74 -6.46 0.58
N GLY A 85 -25.40 -7.56 0.22
CA GLY A 85 -24.77 -8.76 -0.31
C GLY A 85 -25.10 -9.99 0.56
N PRO A 86 -24.40 -11.13 0.33
CA PRO A 86 -23.40 -11.32 -0.69
C PRO A 86 -23.98 -11.43 -2.11
N HIS A 87 -23.27 -10.88 -3.08
CA HIS A 87 -23.52 -11.04 -4.51
C HIS A 87 -22.49 -11.98 -5.14
N LYS A 88 -22.76 -12.36 -6.39
CA LYS A 88 -21.76 -12.93 -7.31
C LYS A 88 -21.47 -11.92 -8.39
N LEU A 89 -20.20 -11.67 -8.67
CA LEU A 89 -19.74 -10.87 -9.81
C LEU A 89 -19.19 -11.83 -10.86
N THR A 90 -19.75 -11.83 -12.06
CA THR A 90 -19.28 -12.66 -13.17
C THR A 90 -18.67 -11.80 -14.26
N VAL A 91 -17.51 -12.18 -14.76
CA VAL A 91 -16.81 -11.56 -15.89
C VAL A 91 -16.74 -12.59 -17.02
N ALA A 92 -17.46 -12.33 -18.11
CA ALA A 92 -17.48 -13.19 -19.29
C ALA A 92 -16.67 -12.54 -20.43
N GLY A 93 -15.63 -13.21 -20.90
CA GLY A 93 -14.74 -12.76 -21.98
C GLY A 93 -14.28 -13.94 -22.84
N SER A 94 -12.97 -14.05 -23.12
CA SER A 94 -12.40 -15.25 -23.75
C SER A 94 -12.53 -16.51 -22.88
N SER A 95 -12.62 -16.30 -21.56
CA SER A 95 -13.05 -17.26 -20.55
C SER A 95 -13.97 -16.58 -19.55
N ASP A 96 -14.75 -17.36 -18.80
CA ASP A 96 -15.60 -16.83 -17.73
C ASP A 96 -14.89 -16.91 -16.37
N LYS A 97 -14.95 -15.83 -15.59
CA LYS A 97 -14.54 -15.78 -14.19
C LYS A 97 -15.73 -15.41 -13.30
N THR A 98 -15.77 -15.98 -12.11
CA THR A 98 -16.75 -15.65 -11.08
C THR A 98 -16.02 -15.30 -9.81
N ILE A 99 -16.39 -14.16 -9.24
CA ILE A 99 -15.99 -13.73 -7.91
C ILE A 99 -17.20 -13.90 -6.99
N SER A 100 -17.01 -14.66 -5.93
CA SER A 100 -18.03 -15.04 -4.95
C SER A 100 -17.90 -14.23 -3.66
N ASP A 101 -18.98 -14.17 -2.89
CA ASP A 101 -19.05 -13.43 -1.62
C ASP A 101 -18.71 -11.93 -1.77
N VAL A 102 -19.26 -11.29 -2.81
CA VAL A 102 -19.04 -9.85 -3.05
C VAL A 102 -20.01 -9.04 -2.20
N LEU A 103 -19.48 -8.26 -1.25
CA LEU A 103 -20.28 -7.31 -0.48
C LEU A 103 -20.28 -5.92 -1.15
N VAL A 104 -21.27 -5.10 -0.81
CA VAL A 104 -21.33 -3.68 -1.17
C VAL A 104 -21.41 -2.88 0.12
N GLY A 105 -20.49 -1.95 0.32
CA GLY A 105 -20.25 -1.32 1.62
C GLY A 105 -19.43 -0.04 1.53
N GLU A 106 -18.73 0.31 2.61
CA GLU A 106 -17.71 1.37 2.57
C GLU A 106 -16.31 0.79 2.40
N VAL A 107 -15.55 1.30 1.43
CA VAL A 107 -14.19 0.87 1.18
C VAL A 107 -13.20 1.96 1.58
N TRP A 108 -12.20 1.61 2.38
CA TRP A 108 -11.21 2.57 2.87
C TRP A 108 -9.78 2.08 2.65
N VAL A 109 -8.92 2.99 2.20
CA VAL A 109 -7.47 2.74 2.09
C VAL A 109 -6.79 3.12 3.40
N CYS A 110 -6.06 2.19 3.99
CA CYS A 110 -5.26 2.35 5.20
C CYS A 110 -3.79 2.45 4.80
N SER A 111 -3.25 3.68 4.76
CA SER A 111 -1.91 3.93 4.19
C SER A 111 -0.99 4.75 5.10
N GLY A 112 0.29 4.81 4.74
CA GLY A 112 1.32 5.54 5.46
C GLY A 112 2.52 4.66 5.79
N GLN A 113 3.00 4.76 7.03
CA GLN A 113 4.19 4.05 7.49
C GLN A 113 3.93 3.10 8.67
N SER A 114 4.93 2.89 9.52
CA SER A 114 4.96 1.83 10.54
C SER A 114 3.83 1.94 11.55
N ASN A 115 3.36 3.15 11.85
CA ASN A 115 2.24 3.36 12.74
C ASN A 115 0.88 2.97 12.12
N MET A 116 0.70 3.10 10.79
CA MET A 116 -0.45 2.52 10.09
C MET A 116 -0.28 1.00 9.91
N ALA A 117 0.91 0.54 9.51
CA ALA A 117 1.24 -0.88 9.34
C ALA A 117 1.33 -1.65 10.67
N TRP A 118 1.11 -0.97 11.80
CA TRP A 118 1.19 -1.57 13.13
C TRP A 118 0.11 -2.62 13.27
N GLN A 119 0.49 -3.86 13.48
CA GLN A 119 -0.42 -4.98 13.47
C GLN A 119 -1.28 -5.04 14.74
N VAL A 120 -2.50 -5.60 14.64
CA VAL A 120 -3.39 -5.82 15.80
C VAL A 120 -2.70 -6.62 16.89
N SER A 121 -1.88 -7.61 16.52
CA SER A 121 -1.09 -8.42 17.46
C SER A 121 -0.11 -7.63 18.34
N ASN A 122 0.23 -6.40 17.95
CA ASN A 122 1.15 -5.52 18.67
C ASN A 122 0.44 -4.34 19.37
N ALA A 123 -0.88 -4.21 19.22
CA ALA A 123 -1.66 -3.16 19.89
C ALA A 123 -1.98 -3.54 21.35
N ASN A 124 -2.49 -2.59 22.12
CA ASN A 124 -3.07 -2.88 23.43
C ASN A 124 -4.23 -3.88 23.29
N ASP A 125 -4.41 -4.73 24.31
CA ASP A 125 -5.49 -5.72 24.41
C ASP A 125 -5.61 -6.69 23.22
N ALA A 126 -4.48 -6.94 22.53
CA ALA A 126 -4.42 -7.77 21.32
C ALA A 126 -5.06 -9.16 21.49
N ASP A 127 -4.97 -9.76 22.68
CA ASP A 127 -5.57 -11.06 22.99
C ASP A 127 -7.11 -11.00 22.96
N LEU A 128 -7.71 -10.01 23.62
CA LEU A 128 -9.16 -9.79 23.63
C LEU A 128 -9.66 -9.35 22.24
N GLU A 129 -8.90 -8.49 21.58
CA GLU A 129 -9.25 -7.98 20.26
C GLU A 129 -9.28 -9.09 19.20
N ARG A 130 -8.30 -9.99 19.25
CA ARG A 130 -8.30 -11.18 18.40
C ARG A 130 -9.52 -12.07 18.67
N LEU A 131 -9.78 -12.41 19.93
CA LEU A 131 -10.86 -13.34 20.30
C LEU A 131 -12.25 -12.84 19.91
N THR A 132 -12.42 -11.52 19.84
CA THR A 132 -13.71 -10.86 19.57
C THR A 132 -13.86 -10.37 18.14
N ALA A 133 -12.86 -10.52 17.27
CA ALA A 133 -12.86 -10.08 15.88
C ALA A 133 -13.76 -10.91 14.95
N ASN A 134 -15.01 -11.18 15.34
CA ASN A 134 -15.97 -11.96 14.57
C ASN A 134 -16.87 -11.03 13.73
N TYR A 135 -16.29 -10.39 12.71
CA TYR A 135 -16.99 -9.42 11.87
C TYR A 135 -17.05 -9.89 10.42
N PRO A 136 -17.97 -10.82 10.08
CA PRO A 136 -18.06 -11.39 8.73
C PRO A 136 -18.63 -10.43 7.68
N GLU A 137 -18.80 -9.14 7.97
CA GLU A 137 -19.07 -8.09 6.98
C GLU A 137 -17.93 -7.07 6.88
N ILE A 138 -16.84 -7.28 7.64
CA ILE A 138 -15.57 -6.57 7.47
C ILE A 138 -14.65 -7.47 6.64
N ARG A 139 -14.01 -6.88 5.63
CA ARG A 139 -13.10 -7.56 4.70
C ARG A 139 -11.77 -6.84 4.66
N LEU A 140 -10.71 -7.62 4.71
CA LEU A 140 -9.34 -7.15 4.88
C LEU A 140 -8.51 -7.59 3.68
N ILE A 141 -7.79 -6.68 3.04
CA ILE A 141 -6.78 -7.03 2.03
C ILE A 141 -5.52 -6.22 2.30
N THR A 142 -4.37 -6.87 2.18
CA THR A 142 -3.06 -6.23 2.35
C THR A 142 -2.30 -6.27 1.03
N VAL A 143 -1.84 -5.11 0.57
CA VAL A 143 -0.93 -4.99 -0.57
C VAL A 143 0.50 -5.25 -0.06
N PRO A 144 1.25 -6.22 -0.62
CA PRO A 144 2.62 -6.46 -0.23
C PRO A 144 3.52 -5.25 -0.47
N ASN A 145 4.47 -5.07 0.44
CA ASN A 145 5.51 -4.05 0.31
C ASN A 145 6.40 -4.33 -0.91
N ARG A 146 6.18 -3.57 -1.99
CA ARG A 146 6.97 -3.64 -3.23
C ARG A 146 7.35 -2.24 -3.69
N ALA A 147 8.64 -2.03 -3.91
CA ALA A 147 9.14 -0.79 -4.49
C ALA A 147 9.25 -0.97 -6.01
N SER A 148 8.67 -0.05 -6.78
CA SER A 148 8.77 -0.03 -8.24
C SER A 148 8.74 1.40 -8.76
N GLN A 149 9.61 1.71 -9.72
CA GLN A 149 9.51 2.95 -10.51
C GLN A 149 8.50 2.80 -11.65
N GLU A 150 8.11 1.57 -11.97
CA GLU A 150 7.04 1.28 -12.92
C GLU A 150 5.69 1.23 -12.19
N ASP A 151 4.66 1.60 -12.93
CA ASP A 151 3.27 1.57 -12.47
C ASP A 151 2.77 0.11 -12.47
N GLU A 152 2.94 -0.59 -11.35
CA GLU A 152 2.51 -1.99 -11.21
C GLU A 152 0.98 -2.07 -11.31
N THR A 153 0.47 -3.04 -12.05
CA THR A 153 -0.97 -3.18 -12.30
C THR A 153 -1.62 -4.31 -11.52
N ASN A 154 -0.82 -5.09 -10.77
CA ASN A 154 -1.29 -6.18 -9.93
C ASN A 154 -0.34 -6.38 -8.74
N PHE A 155 -0.82 -7.11 -7.72
CA PHE A 155 -0.05 -7.48 -6.54
C PHE A 155 -0.49 -8.85 -6.02
N ASP A 156 0.33 -9.53 -5.24
CA ASP A 156 -0.04 -10.82 -4.64
C ASP A 156 -0.83 -10.60 -3.35
N GLY A 157 -2.16 -10.75 -3.40
CA GLY A 157 -3.03 -10.57 -2.25
C GLY A 157 -4.44 -11.11 -2.49
N GLU A 158 -5.22 -11.21 -1.43
CA GLU A 158 -6.61 -11.69 -1.46
C GLU A 158 -7.42 -11.02 -0.36
N TRP A 159 -8.71 -10.83 -0.58
CA TRP A 159 -9.62 -10.38 0.46
C TRP A 159 -9.88 -11.50 1.47
N LYS A 160 -9.82 -11.15 2.75
CA LYS A 160 -10.05 -12.07 3.87
C LYS A 160 -11.24 -11.58 4.69
N VAL A 161 -12.08 -12.52 5.10
CA VAL A 161 -13.10 -12.30 6.13
C VAL A 161 -12.40 -11.90 7.43
N CYS A 162 -12.85 -10.83 8.10
CA CYS A 162 -12.34 -10.47 9.42
C CYS A 162 -12.79 -11.53 10.45
N SER A 163 -11.82 -12.25 10.99
CA SER A 163 -12.00 -13.33 11.97
C SER A 163 -10.82 -13.34 12.98
N PRO A 164 -10.92 -14.08 14.09
CA PRO A 164 -9.81 -14.28 15.02
C PRO A 164 -8.53 -14.86 14.38
N GLU A 165 -8.63 -15.49 13.21
CA GLU A 165 -7.52 -16.07 12.46
C GLU A 165 -6.84 -15.08 11.51
N THR A 166 -7.57 -14.07 11.02
CA THR A 166 -7.09 -13.17 9.96
C THR A 166 -6.72 -11.78 10.46
N VAL A 167 -7.28 -11.35 11.60
CA VAL A 167 -7.16 -9.97 12.08
C VAL A 167 -5.75 -9.60 12.60
N ASN A 168 -5.00 -10.58 13.13
CA ASN A 168 -3.76 -10.32 13.88
C ASN A 168 -2.70 -9.57 13.09
N ASP A 169 -2.56 -9.90 11.81
CA ASP A 169 -1.49 -9.40 10.96
C ASP A 169 -1.90 -8.14 10.18
N PHE A 170 -3.15 -7.71 10.31
CA PHE A 170 -3.69 -6.52 9.65
C PHE A 170 -3.41 -5.24 10.45
N SER A 171 -3.41 -4.09 9.77
CA SER A 171 -3.33 -2.77 10.41
C SER A 171 -4.32 -2.62 11.57
N ALA A 172 -3.81 -2.36 12.77
CA ALA A 172 -4.61 -2.12 13.97
C ALA A 172 -5.46 -0.86 13.83
N VAL A 173 -4.86 0.24 13.34
CA VAL A 173 -5.61 1.48 13.10
C VAL A 173 -6.70 1.25 12.06
N GLY A 174 -6.38 0.58 10.96
CA GLY A 174 -7.36 0.21 9.92
C GLY A 174 -8.50 -0.64 10.45
N TYR A 175 -8.19 -1.74 11.16
CA TYR A 175 -9.18 -2.64 11.74
C TYR A 175 -10.10 -1.91 12.72
N PHE A 176 -9.56 -1.19 13.71
CA PHE A 176 -10.38 -0.48 14.69
C PHE A 176 -11.24 0.60 14.03
N PHE A 177 -10.71 1.29 13.02
CA PHE A 177 -11.46 2.28 12.25
C PHE A 177 -12.64 1.62 11.53
N GLY A 178 -12.38 0.58 10.74
CA GLY A 178 -13.43 -0.12 10.00
C GLY A 178 -14.46 -0.79 10.90
N ARG A 179 -14.05 -1.33 12.06
CA ARG A 179 -14.95 -1.84 13.09
C ARG A 179 -15.91 -0.76 13.58
N GLN A 180 -15.41 0.43 13.89
CA GLN A 180 -16.25 1.54 14.35
C GLN A 180 -17.21 2.02 13.25
N ILE A 181 -16.74 2.12 12.00
CA ILE A 181 -17.60 2.47 10.85
C ILE A 181 -18.71 1.43 10.68
N HIS A 182 -18.36 0.14 10.66
CA HIS A 182 -19.31 -0.96 10.53
C HIS A 182 -20.36 -0.95 11.64
N GLN A 183 -19.94 -0.85 12.92
CA GLN A 183 -20.85 -0.83 14.06
C GLN A 183 -21.78 0.38 14.08
N THR A 184 -21.32 1.53 13.58
CA THR A 184 -22.11 2.77 13.58
C THR A 184 -23.11 2.81 12.43
N LEU A 185 -22.66 2.43 11.23
CA LEU A 185 -23.45 2.55 10.00
C LEU A 185 -24.25 1.28 9.68
N ASN A 186 -23.90 0.15 10.31
CA ASN A 186 -24.47 -1.17 10.07
C ASN A 186 -24.45 -1.55 8.57
N VAL A 187 -23.28 -1.39 7.94
CA VAL A 187 -23.02 -1.77 6.55
C VAL A 187 -21.70 -2.51 6.42
N PRO A 188 -21.50 -3.34 5.37
CA PRO A 188 -20.20 -3.94 5.10
C PRO A 188 -19.06 -2.93 4.98
N VAL A 189 -17.85 -3.32 5.34
CA VAL A 189 -16.65 -2.48 5.26
C VAL A 189 -15.49 -3.25 4.63
N GLY A 190 -14.90 -2.70 3.58
CA GLY A 190 -13.65 -3.16 3.00
C GLY A 190 -12.47 -2.29 3.44
N LEU A 191 -11.39 -2.89 3.90
CA LEU A 191 -10.16 -2.21 4.31
C LEU A 191 -8.99 -2.69 3.46
N ILE A 192 -8.34 -1.76 2.77
CA ILE A 192 -7.15 -2.02 1.95
C ILE A 192 -5.94 -1.45 2.69
N ASP A 193 -5.10 -2.30 3.27
CA ASP A 193 -3.85 -1.89 3.89
C ASP A 193 -2.71 -1.93 2.86
N ASN A 194 -2.02 -0.81 2.65
CA ASN A 194 -0.80 -0.78 1.88
C ASN A 194 0.35 -0.10 2.62
N ALA A 195 0.25 0.11 3.94
CA ALA A 195 1.23 0.88 4.68
C ALA A 195 2.61 0.20 4.76
N TRP A 196 3.68 1.01 4.66
CA TRP A 196 5.07 0.51 4.69
C TRP A 196 5.92 1.24 5.73
N GLY A 197 6.33 0.50 6.77
CA GLY A 197 7.23 0.96 7.82
C GLY A 197 8.45 1.76 7.37
N GLY A 198 8.53 3.02 7.82
CA GLY A 198 9.62 3.96 7.54
C GLY A 198 9.50 4.71 6.21
N SER A 199 8.38 4.59 5.48
CA SER A 199 8.21 5.27 4.20
C SER A 199 8.25 6.80 4.33
N ALA A 200 8.82 7.46 3.32
CA ALA A 200 8.76 8.92 3.19
C ALA A 200 7.62 9.32 2.24
N ALA A 201 6.98 10.46 2.47
CA ALA A 201 5.80 10.88 1.70
C ALA A 201 6.07 11.01 0.18
N GLU A 202 7.26 11.44 -0.22
CA GLU A 202 7.65 11.54 -1.63
C GLU A 202 7.65 10.18 -2.35
N ALA A 203 7.85 9.07 -1.63
CA ALA A 203 7.80 7.74 -2.23
C ALA A 203 6.39 7.37 -2.73
N TRP A 204 5.37 8.04 -2.20
CA TRP A 204 3.95 7.86 -2.50
C TRP A 204 3.41 8.80 -3.60
N VAL A 205 4.28 9.65 -4.15
CA VAL A 205 3.96 10.53 -5.28
C VAL A 205 4.67 10.00 -6.53
N LYS A 206 3.99 10.02 -7.68
CA LYS A 206 4.59 9.60 -8.95
C LYS A 206 5.83 10.44 -9.23
N ARG A 207 6.91 9.79 -9.68
CA ARG A 207 8.22 10.43 -9.83
C ARG A 207 8.16 11.70 -10.70
N ASP A 208 7.46 11.62 -11.82
CA ASP A 208 7.34 12.75 -12.76
C ASP A 208 6.60 13.96 -12.18
N VAL A 209 5.67 13.74 -11.25
CA VAL A 209 4.96 14.85 -10.59
C VAL A 209 5.93 15.65 -9.72
N MET A 210 6.83 14.95 -9.02
CA MET A 210 7.89 15.59 -8.23
C MET A 210 8.94 16.26 -9.12
N ASN A 211 9.38 15.59 -10.19
CA ASN A 211 10.38 16.12 -11.13
C ASN A 211 9.93 17.44 -11.79
N ASN A 212 8.63 17.59 -12.04
CA ASN A 212 8.07 18.75 -12.73
C ASN A 212 7.68 19.92 -11.79
N ASP A 213 7.80 19.75 -10.47
CA ASP A 213 7.46 20.78 -9.49
C ASP A 213 8.72 21.39 -8.87
N LYS A 214 8.95 22.66 -9.19
CA LYS A 214 10.14 23.42 -8.78
C LYS A 214 10.30 23.53 -7.26
N ARG A 215 9.23 23.36 -6.47
CA ARG A 215 9.30 23.33 -4.99
C ARG A 215 10.16 22.18 -4.48
N PHE A 216 10.33 21.12 -5.27
CA PHE A 216 11.08 19.92 -4.89
C PHE A 216 12.38 19.73 -5.67
N ALA A 217 12.86 20.76 -6.39
CA ALA A 217 14.07 20.67 -7.21
C ALA A 217 15.30 20.15 -6.43
N GLU A 218 15.51 20.63 -5.21
CA GLU A 218 16.62 20.16 -4.35
C GLU A 218 16.46 18.68 -3.95
N LEU A 219 15.24 18.24 -3.65
CA LEU A 219 14.97 16.83 -3.32
C LEU A 219 15.25 15.94 -4.54
N VAL A 220 14.81 16.37 -5.72
CA VAL A 220 15.01 15.66 -6.98
C VAL A 220 16.51 15.56 -7.30
N GLU A 221 17.24 16.67 -7.24
CA GLU A 221 18.70 16.70 -7.48
C GLU A 221 19.46 15.78 -6.49
N ASN A 222 19.09 15.78 -5.22
CA ASN A 222 19.69 14.87 -4.23
C ASN A 222 19.46 13.40 -4.56
N TRP A 223 18.29 13.05 -5.09
CA TRP A 223 17.99 11.68 -5.53
C TRP A 223 18.68 11.31 -6.84
N GLU A 224 18.77 12.23 -7.80
CA GLU A 224 19.55 12.04 -9.03
C GLU A 224 21.03 11.80 -8.70
N ASN A 225 21.58 12.57 -7.77
CA ASN A 225 22.94 12.35 -7.26
C ASN A 225 23.10 11.00 -6.57
N THR A 226 22.11 10.57 -5.78
CA THR A 226 22.12 9.24 -5.15
C THR A 226 22.07 8.14 -6.22
N GLU A 227 21.21 8.28 -7.22
CA GLU A 227 21.05 7.33 -8.33
C GLU A 227 22.33 7.22 -9.17
N ALA A 228 23.00 8.34 -9.46
CA ALA A 228 24.23 8.37 -10.24
C ALA A 228 25.44 7.77 -9.51
N ASN A 229 25.49 7.89 -8.18
CA ASN A 229 26.69 7.57 -7.39
C ASN A 229 26.55 6.33 -6.49
N TYR A 230 25.37 5.73 -6.38
CA TYR A 230 25.18 4.57 -5.52
C TYR A 230 25.81 3.30 -6.12
N ASP A 231 26.87 2.83 -5.47
CA ASP A 231 27.55 1.58 -5.81
C ASP A 231 27.14 0.47 -4.81
N ALA A 232 26.21 -0.39 -5.24
CA ALA A 232 25.73 -1.51 -4.44
C ALA A 232 26.83 -2.53 -4.11
N GLU A 233 27.80 -2.74 -5.01
CA GLU A 233 28.87 -3.70 -4.80
C GLU A 233 29.85 -3.19 -3.75
N ALA A 234 30.27 -1.93 -3.84
CA ALA A 234 31.14 -1.31 -2.85
C ALA A 234 30.50 -1.26 -1.46
N VAL A 235 29.21 -0.90 -1.38
CA VAL A 235 28.46 -0.85 -0.12
C VAL A 235 28.36 -2.25 0.51
N ASN A 236 28.01 -3.28 -0.29
CA ASN A 236 27.94 -4.64 0.20
C ASN A 236 29.31 -5.18 0.63
N LYS A 237 30.37 -4.88 -0.12
CA LYS A 237 31.74 -5.26 0.25
C LYS A 237 32.15 -4.65 1.58
N ASN A 238 31.92 -3.35 1.78
CA ASN A 238 32.21 -2.68 3.04
C ASN A 238 31.42 -3.30 4.21
N PHE A 239 30.15 -3.68 4.00
CA PHE A 239 29.37 -4.40 5.01
C PHE A 239 29.97 -5.78 5.33
N GLN A 240 30.40 -6.55 4.33
CA GLN A 240 31.06 -7.84 4.59
C GLN A 240 32.37 -7.67 5.37
N ASP A 241 33.16 -6.64 5.05
CA ASP A 241 34.39 -6.32 5.79
C ASP A 241 34.10 -5.94 7.25
N GLN A 242 33.05 -5.16 7.49
CA GLN A 242 32.58 -4.84 8.84
C GLN A 242 32.07 -6.07 9.58
N LEU A 243 31.32 -6.94 8.91
CA LEU A 243 30.80 -8.17 9.50
C LEU A 243 31.93 -9.14 9.87
N ALA A 244 32.99 -9.22 9.05
CA ALA A 244 34.19 -9.99 9.36
C ALA A 244 34.91 -9.43 10.60
N LYS A 245 35.13 -8.10 10.66
CA LYS A 245 35.73 -7.44 11.84
C LYS A 245 34.89 -7.63 13.11
N TRP A 246 33.57 -7.54 12.98
CA TRP A 246 32.65 -7.76 14.09
C TRP A 246 32.74 -9.19 14.61
N LYS A 247 32.78 -10.21 13.74
CA LYS A 247 32.94 -11.62 14.15
C LYS A 247 34.21 -11.83 14.99
N GLU A 248 35.34 -11.23 14.59
CA GLU A 248 36.57 -11.28 15.38
C GLU A 248 36.44 -10.54 16.72
N ALA A 249 35.80 -9.37 16.73
CA ALA A 249 35.54 -8.61 17.95
C ALA A 249 34.64 -9.37 18.94
N VAL A 250 33.62 -10.09 18.46
CA VAL A 250 32.77 -10.97 19.28
C VAL A 250 33.60 -12.08 19.92
N LYS A 251 34.50 -12.72 19.16
CA LYS A 251 35.38 -13.77 19.67
C LYS A 251 36.31 -13.24 20.76
N ALA A 252 36.91 -12.06 20.56
CA ALA A 252 37.76 -11.40 21.56
C ALA A 252 36.97 -11.01 22.82
N ALA A 253 35.80 -10.38 22.67
CA ALA A 253 34.95 -10.00 23.79
C ALA A 253 34.54 -11.23 24.63
N LYS A 254 34.19 -12.34 23.97
CA LYS A 254 33.87 -13.60 24.65
C LYS A 254 35.06 -14.15 25.44
N ALA A 255 36.27 -14.11 24.90
CA ALA A 255 37.48 -14.58 25.58
C ALA A 255 37.82 -13.74 26.83
N GLU A 256 37.45 -12.46 26.82
CA GLU A 256 37.69 -11.51 27.92
C GLU A 256 36.51 -11.40 28.91
N GLY A 257 35.44 -12.19 28.73
CA GLY A 257 34.23 -12.10 29.55
C GLY A 257 33.46 -10.78 29.39
N LYS A 258 33.64 -10.08 28.27
CA LYS A 258 32.99 -8.81 27.95
C LYS A 258 31.68 -9.02 27.17
N PRO A 259 30.73 -8.06 27.26
CA PRO A 259 29.53 -8.07 26.43
C PRO A 259 29.84 -8.09 24.93
N GLN A 260 28.94 -8.69 24.17
CA GLN A 260 29.06 -8.75 22.72
C GLN A 260 28.99 -7.34 22.10
N PRO A 261 29.91 -6.98 21.19
CA PRO A 261 29.78 -5.73 20.44
C PRO A 261 28.52 -5.74 19.55
N PRO A 262 27.95 -4.56 19.26
CA PRO A 262 26.77 -4.45 18.41
C PRO A 262 27.08 -4.94 16.99
N GLN A 263 26.17 -5.71 16.42
CA GLN A 263 26.30 -6.24 15.07
C GLN A 263 26.12 -5.12 14.02
N PRO A 264 26.97 -5.07 12.97
CA PRO A 264 26.73 -4.14 11.86
C PRO A 264 25.39 -4.47 11.20
N ARG A 265 24.63 -3.42 10.84
CA ARG A 265 23.36 -3.57 10.14
C ARG A 265 23.61 -3.78 8.65
N ALA A 266 22.85 -4.68 8.03
CA ALA A 266 22.89 -4.83 6.59
C ALA A 266 22.52 -3.50 5.92
N PRO A 267 23.25 -3.07 4.87
CA PRO A 267 22.96 -1.83 4.18
C PRO A 267 21.60 -1.93 3.50
N ARG A 268 20.84 -0.84 3.52
CA ARG A 268 19.63 -0.71 2.70
C ARG A 268 20.03 -0.17 1.34
N ASN A 269 19.48 -0.75 0.26
CA ASN A 269 19.61 -0.17 -1.06
C ASN A 269 18.61 1.00 -1.19
N PRO A 270 19.06 2.26 -1.30
CA PRO A 270 18.18 3.41 -1.41
C PRO A 270 17.36 3.37 -2.71
N LEU A 271 17.87 2.73 -3.78
CA LEU A 271 17.22 2.68 -5.08
C LEU A 271 15.99 1.78 -5.11
N THR A 272 15.94 0.80 -4.21
CA THR A 272 14.80 -0.12 -4.00
C THR A 272 14.11 0.14 -2.67
N GLY A 273 14.39 1.28 -2.04
CA GLY A 273 13.90 1.63 -0.71
C GLY A 273 12.58 2.39 -0.73
N ASN A 274 11.96 2.51 0.45
CA ASN A 274 10.70 3.21 0.67
C ASN A 274 10.83 4.72 0.91
N HIS A 275 11.99 5.29 0.61
CA HIS A 275 12.24 6.74 0.64
C HIS A 275 12.38 7.32 -0.78
N ARG A 276 12.67 6.49 -1.79
CA ARG A 276 12.91 6.97 -3.15
C ARG A 276 11.60 7.48 -3.75
N PRO A 277 11.56 8.71 -4.30
CA PRO A 277 10.36 9.24 -4.92
C PRO A 277 9.80 8.29 -5.99
N GLY A 278 8.48 8.07 -5.98
CA GLY A 278 7.79 7.16 -6.89
C GLY A 278 7.77 5.68 -6.53
N ASN A 279 8.68 5.18 -5.67
CA ASN A 279 8.80 3.73 -5.46
C ASN A 279 7.53 3.07 -4.90
N LEU A 280 6.88 3.72 -3.93
CA LEU A 280 5.69 3.19 -3.27
C LEU A 280 4.42 3.56 -4.04
N TYR A 281 4.44 4.69 -4.75
CA TYR A 281 3.44 5.01 -5.74
C TYR A 281 3.30 3.86 -6.76
N GLY A 282 4.37 3.52 -7.47
CA GLY A 282 4.34 2.51 -8.53
C GLY A 282 4.08 1.10 -8.00
N GLY A 283 4.73 0.73 -6.88
CA GLY A 283 4.66 -0.66 -6.39
C GLY A 283 3.55 -0.99 -5.41
N CYS A 284 3.06 -0.02 -4.62
CA CYS A 284 2.10 -0.27 -3.52
C CYS A 284 0.76 0.45 -3.72
N LEU A 285 0.74 1.62 -4.36
CA LEU A 285 -0.47 2.40 -4.55
C LEU A 285 -1.13 2.14 -5.91
N HIS A 286 -0.36 2.23 -6.99
CA HIS A 286 -0.88 2.12 -8.35
C HIS A 286 -1.71 0.84 -8.62
N PRO A 287 -1.36 -0.35 -8.09
CA PRO A 287 -2.18 -1.56 -8.30
C PRO A 287 -3.63 -1.49 -7.79
N ILE A 288 -3.95 -0.53 -6.90
CA ILE A 288 -5.30 -0.34 -6.34
C ILE A 288 -5.97 0.97 -6.82
N ILE A 289 -5.26 1.81 -7.58
CA ILE A 289 -5.81 3.05 -8.14
C ILE A 289 -6.97 2.71 -9.09
N GLY A 290 -8.06 3.47 -8.97
CA GLY A 290 -9.28 3.25 -9.74
C GLY A 290 -10.27 2.29 -9.06
N TYR A 291 -9.88 1.58 -7.99
CA TYR A 291 -10.84 0.86 -7.16
C TYR A 291 -11.77 1.85 -6.47
N GLY A 292 -13.08 1.59 -6.45
CA GLY A 292 -14.04 2.48 -5.81
C GLY A 292 -13.79 2.56 -4.30
N ILE A 293 -13.59 3.76 -3.77
CA ILE A 293 -13.32 4.00 -2.34
C ILE A 293 -14.24 5.07 -1.74
N LYS A 294 -14.52 4.97 -0.44
CA LYS A 294 -15.13 6.05 0.34
C LYS A 294 -14.08 7.10 0.74
N GLY A 295 -12.83 6.70 0.96
CA GLY A 295 -11.74 7.61 1.30
C GLY A 295 -10.46 6.89 1.72
N ALA A 296 -9.50 7.66 2.23
CA ALA A 296 -8.23 7.17 2.74
C ALA A 296 -7.98 7.65 4.18
N ILE A 297 -7.40 6.78 5.00
CA ILE A 297 -6.79 7.11 6.29
C ILE A 297 -5.27 6.97 6.18
N TRP A 298 -4.55 7.95 6.71
CA TRP A 298 -3.11 8.13 6.53
C TRP A 298 -2.40 8.30 7.86
N TYR A 299 -1.36 7.52 8.13
CA TYR A 299 -0.53 7.71 9.33
C TYR A 299 0.94 7.65 8.98
N GLN A 300 1.49 8.83 8.74
CA GLN A 300 2.88 9.06 8.35
C GLN A 300 3.32 10.48 8.64
N GLY A 301 4.61 10.62 8.81
CA GLY A 301 5.32 11.89 8.87
C GLY A 301 6.71 11.75 9.48
N GLU A 302 6.94 10.71 10.27
CA GLU A 302 8.15 10.54 11.07
C GLU A 302 9.42 10.50 10.22
N SER A 303 9.38 9.88 9.03
CA SER A 303 10.51 9.88 8.08
C SER A 303 10.75 11.23 7.39
N ASN A 304 9.83 12.18 7.50
CA ASN A 304 9.91 13.52 6.94
C ASN A 304 10.10 14.61 8.01
N ALA A 305 10.14 14.27 9.30
CA ALA A 305 10.20 15.24 10.40
C ALA A 305 11.34 16.26 10.25
N ASN A 306 12.52 15.82 9.80
CA ASN A 306 13.68 16.70 9.58
C ASN A 306 13.55 17.65 8.38
N ARG A 307 12.46 17.55 7.60
CA ARG A 307 12.13 18.40 6.45
C ARG A 307 10.70 18.92 6.55
N ALA A 308 10.25 19.24 7.77
CA ALA A 308 8.88 19.66 8.05
C ALA A 308 8.40 20.83 7.18
N TYR A 309 9.26 21.80 6.89
CA TYR A 309 8.93 22.90 5.98
C TYR A 309 8.56 22.43 4.56
N GLN A 310 9.39 21.55 3.96
CA GLN A 310 9.09 20.94 2.66
C GLN A 310 7.84 20.04 2.73
N TYR A 311 7.59 19.40 3.87
CA TYR A 311 6.43 18.53 4.07
C TYR A 311 5.09 19.26 3.90
N ARG A 312 5.03 20.57 4.22
CA ARG A 312 3.84 21.43 4.03
C ARG A 312 3.32 21.36 2.60
N ASP A 313 4.24 21.48 1.64
CA ASP A 313 3.93 21.40 0.21
C ASP A 313 3.78 19.96 -0.26
N LEU A 314 4.67 19.06 0.20
CA LEU A 314 4.71 17.67 -0.24
C LEU A 314 3.44 16.90 0.13
N PHE A 315 2.95 17.05 1.35
CA PHE A 315 1.80 16.28 1.82
C PHE A 315 0.51 16.75 1.11
N ALA A 316 0.34 18.06 0.96
CA ALA A 316 -0.75 18.61 0.16
C ALA A 316 -0.69 18.16 -1.32
N LEU A 317 0.50 18.18 -1.93
CA LEU A 317 0.71 17.67 -3.29
C LEU A 317 0.34 16.19 -3.39
N MET A 318 0.74 15.36 -2.43
CA MET A 318 0.45 13.93 -2.42
C MET A 318 -1.05 13.66 -2.41
N ILE A 319 -1.82 14.34 -1.57
CA ILE A 319 -3.28 14.19 -1.51
C ILE A 319 -3.93 14.60 -2.83
N GLN A 320 -3.53 15.76 -3.39
CA GLN A 320 -4.05 16.26 -4.66
C GLN A 320 -3.71 15.30 -5.82
N HIS A 321 -2.49 14.79 -5.83
CA HIS A 321 -2.04 13.79 -6.80
C HIS A 321 -2.85 12.50 -6.71
N TRP A 322 -3.06 11.95 -5.51
CA TRP A 322 -3.87 10.74 -5.34
C TRP A 322 -5.30 10.93 -5.82
N ARG A 323 -5.90 12.10 -5.52
CA ARG A 323 -7.25 12.44 -6.02
C ARG A 323 -7.30 12.53 -7.54
N ALA A 324 -6.26 13.09 -8.16
CA ALA A 324 -6.15 13.15 -9.62
C ALA A 324 -6.02 11.75 -10.24
N GLU A 325 -5.14 10.90 -9.71
CA GLU A 325 -4.93 9.53 -10.23
C GLU A 325 -6.16 8.63 -10.01
N TRP A 326 -6.85 8.75 -8.88
CA TRP A 326 -8.12 8.02 -8.65
C TRP A 326 -9.25 8.52 -9.55
N ASN A 327 -9.21 9.79 -9.95
CA ASN A 327 -10.24 10.45 -10.72
C ASN A 327 -11.66 10.27 -10.11
N GLN A 328 -11.73 10.36 -8.78
CA GLN A 328 -12.94 10.13 -7.99
C GLN A 328 -13.34 11.36 -7.15
N GLY A 329 -13.04 12.55 -7.67
CA GLY A 329 -13.25 13.83 -6.98
C GLY A 329 -12.40 14.00 -5.72
N ASP A 330 -12.83 14.93 -4.87
CA ASP A 330 -12.18 15.20 -3.58
C ASP A 330 -12.60 14.20 -2.50
N PHE A 331 -12.27 12.92 -2.68
CA PHE A 331 -12.62 11.91 -1.68
C PHE A 331 -12.02 12.26 -0.29
N PRO A 332 -12.74 11.92 0.79
CA PRO A 332 -12.28 12.08 2.17
C PRO A 332 -10.84 11.57 2.40
N PHE A 333 -9.99 12.43 2.93
CA PHE A 333 -8.60 12.09 3.27
C PHE A 333 -8.31 12.49 4.71
N TYR A 334 -8.14 11.52 5.59
CA TYR A 334 -7.94 11.75 7.01
C TYR A 334 -6.57 11.27 7.47
N TRP A 335 -5.90 12.02 8.33
CA TRP A 335 -4.60 11.60 8.85
C TRP A 335 -4.49 11.70 10.35
N VAL A 336 -3.48 11.03 10.87
CA VAL A 336 -3.11 11.05 12.29
C VAL A 336 -1.92 11.98 12.46
N SER A 337 -2.01 12.94 13.40
CA SER A 337 -0.87 13.79 13.74
C SER A 337 0.27 12.96 14.32
N LEU A 338 1.52 13.42 14.29
CA LEU A 338 2.58 12.69 15.01
C LEU A 338 2.32 12.62 16.52
N ALA A 339 2.69 11.48 17.11
CA ALA A 339 2.58 11.19 18.53
C ALA A 339 3.54 12.04 19.38
N ASP A 340 3.38 12.05 20.69
CA ASP A 340 4.33 12.70 21.59
C ASP A 340 5.53 11.80 21.89
N PHE A 341 6.63 11.98 21.15
CA PHE A 341 7.78 11.06 21.14
C PHE A 341 9.11 11.70 21.58
N ARG A 342 9.35 12.97 21.22
CA ARG A 342 10.64 13.61 21.50
C ARG A 342 10.80 13.85 23.00
N ARG A 343 12.04 13.86 23.49
CA ARG A 343 12.34 14.22 24.87
C ARG A 343 11.79 15.60 25.20
N GLU A 344 11.26 15.74 26.41
CA GLU A 344 10.84 17.02 26.96
C GLU A 344 12.03 18.00 27.01
N ALA A 345 11.76 19.25 26.65
CA ALA A 345 12.71 20.36 26.79
C ALA A 345 12.28 21.23 27.98
N GLU A 346 13.25 21.72 28.76
CA GLU A 346 12.98 22.57 29.94
C GLU A 346 12.35 23.93 29.57
N ALA A 347 12.53 24.38 28.32
CA ALA A 347 11.95 25.60 27.77
C ALA A 347 11.55 25.39 26.31
N PRO A 348 10.55 26.14 25.79
CA PRO A 348 10.19 26.12 24.38
C PRO A 348 11.38 26.48 23.48
N GLY A 349 11.47 25.83 22.32
CA GLY A 349 12.51 26.07 21.32
C GLY A 349 12.19 25.38 19.99
N GLU A 350 13.15 25.43 19.06
CA GLU A 350 13.04 24.79 17.74
C GLU A 350 12.78 23.29 17.86
N SER A 351 11.83 22.77 17.09
CA SER A 351 11.44 21.37 17.15
C SER A 351 10.93 20.89 15.80
N ASP A 352 11.74 20.05 15.14
CA ASP A 352 11.40 19.36 13.89
C ASP A 352 10.04 18.61 13.99
N TRP A 353 9.79 18.04 15.15
CA TRP A 353 8.58 17.28 15.46
C TRP A 353 7.36 18.17 15.65
N ALA A 354 7.50 19.33 16.29
CA ALA A 354 6.43 20.31 16.41
C ALA A 354 6.11 20.95 15.05
N GLU A 355 7.15 21.31 14.29
CA GLU A 355 6.99 21.86 12.93
C GLU A 355 6.30 20.88 11.99
N LEU A 356 6.59 19.57 12.10
CA LEU A 356 5.90 18.61 11.25
C LEU A 356 4.42 18.47 11.61
N ARG A 357 4.07 18.50 12.91
CA ARG A 357 2.65 18.53 13.33
C ARG A 357 1.96 19.79 12.80
N GLU A 358 2.63 20.95 12.85
CA GLU A 358 2.11 22.17 12.21
C GLU A 358 1.89 21.96 10.70
N ALA A 359 2.86 21.35 9.99
CA ALA A 359 2.73 21.05 8.57
C ALA A 359 1.56 20.10 8.26
N GLN A 360 1.31 19.12 9.12
CA GLN A 360 0.12 18.26 9.04
C GLN A 360 -1.16 19.09 9.19
N THR A 361 -1.25 19.94 10.22
CA THR A 361 -2.41 20.82 10.44
C THR A 361 -2.64 21.80 9.28
N MET A 362 -1.58 22.37 8.69
CA MET A 362 -1.68 23.27 7.54
C MET A 362 -2.33 22.60 6.32
N THR A 363 -2.19 21.28 6.18
CA THR A 363 -2.82 20.49 5.10
C THR A 363 -4.35 20.48 5.19
N LEU A 364 -4.96 20.84 6.33
CA LEU A 364 -6.41 21.04 6.48
C LEU A 364 -6.99 22.13 5.59
N ALA A 365 -6.16 22.95 4.94
CA ALA A 365 -6.60 23.88 3.91
C ALA A 365 -7.23 23.19 2.69
N LEU A 366 -6.97 21.90 2.46
CA LEU A 366 -7.60 21.13 1.39
C LEU A 366 -9.03 20.70 1.77
N PRO A 367 -9.99 20.68 0.82
CA PRO A 367 -11.36 20.25 1.09
C PRO A 367 -11.43 18.77 1.43
N ASN A 368 -12.47 18.36 2.16
CA ASN A 368 -12.74 16.98 2.57
C ASN A 368 -11.54 16.32 3.26
N THR A 369 -10.87 17.07 4.11
CA THR A 369 -9.76 16.60 4.93
C THR A 369 -10.08 16.66 6.42
N GLY A 370 -9.24 16.03 7.22
CA GLY A 370 -9.39 16.00 8.67
C GLY A 370 -8.17 15.39 9.36
N GLU A 371 -7.88 15.89 10.54
CA GLU A 371 -6.73 15.50 11.33
C GLU A 371 -7.17 14.91 12.67
N ALA A 372 -6.75 13.68 12.94
CA ALA A 372 -6.83 13.05 14.24
C ALA A 372 -5.59 13.44 15.05
N ILE A 373 -5.74 14.44 15.92
CA ILE A 373 -4.70 14.82 16.89
C ILE A 373 -4.51 13.67 17.88
N ILE A 374 -3.28 13.31 18.21
CA ILE A 374 -2.95 12.20 19.13
C ILE A 374 -1.79 12.50 20.08
N ILE A 375 -1.50 13.78 20.32
CA ILE A 375 -0.40 14.20 21.21
C ILE A 375 -0.55 13.64 22.64
N ASP A 376 -1.76 13.34 23.07
CA ASP A 376 -2.09 12.75 24.36
C ASP A 376 -2.10 11.21 24.36
N LEU A 377 -1.80 10.58 23.21
CA LEU A 377 -1.74 9.13 23.06
C LEU A 377 -0.30 8.70 22.83
N GLY A 378 0.20 7.83 23.71
CA GLY A 378 1.51 7.21 23.54
C GLY A 378 2.22 6.93 24.86
N GLU A 379 3.34 6.25 24.72
CA GLU A 379 4.25 5.92 25.79
C GLU A 379 5.49 6.82 25.70
N ALA A 380 6.00 7.27 26.85
CA ALA A 380 7.18 8.13 26.87
C ALA A 380 8.37 7.47 26.14
N ASP A 381 9.06 8.26 25.32
CA ASP A 381 10.18 7.83 24.48
C ASP A 381 9.85 6.72 23.45
N ASP A 382 8.57 6.42 23.17
CA ASP A 382 8.16 5.49 22.12
C ASP A 382 7.51 6.23 20.94
N ILE A 383 8.03 5.98 19.74
CA ILE A 383 7.51 6.55 18.49
C ILE A 383 6.26 5.81 18.00
N HIS A 384 5.96 4.65 18.58
CA HIS A 384 4.89 3.76 18.17
C HIS A 384 3.81 3.58 19.26
N PRO A 385 2.86 4.51 19.41
CA PRO A 385 1.79 4.41 20.41
C PRO A 385 1.04 3.08 20.32
N ARG A 386 0.87 2.35 21.41
CA ARG A 386 0.16 1.05 21.37
C ARG A 386 -1.36 1.17 21.46
N ASN A 387 -1.87 2.29 21.96
CA ASN A 387 -3.30 2.61 21.94
C ASN A 387 -3.77 3.00 20.52
N LYS A 388 -3.79 2.02 19.61
CA LYS A 388 -4.27 2.21 18.23
C LYS A 388 -5.79 2.37 18.15
N GLN A 389 -6.51 1.94 19.17
CA GLN A 389 -7.97 2.05 19.22
C GLN A 389 -8.41 3.51 19.29
N ASP A 390 -7.88 4.31 20.22
CA ASP A 390 -8.27 5.71 20.33
C ASP A 390 -7.83 6.55 19.13
N VAL A 391 -6.68 6.21 18.52
CA VAL A 391 -6.24 6.78 17.24
C VAL A 391 -7.32 6.56 16.17
N ALA A 392 -7.76 5.31 16.01
CA ALA A 392 -8.77 4.94 15.04
C ALA A 392 -10.14 5.57 15.33
N MET A 393 -10.53 5.71 16.61
CA MET A 393 -11.80 6.34 16.97
C MET A 393 -11.82 7.83 16.60
N ARG A 394 -10.69 8.53 16.69
CA ARG A 394 -10.58 9.93 16.25
C ARG A 394 -10.74 10.05 14.73
N LEU A 395 -10.15 9.14 13.96
CA LEU A 395 -10.37 9.05 12.51
C LEU A 395 -11.84 8.72 12.17
N ALA A 396 -12.46 7.76 12.87
CA ALA A 396 -13.85 7.38 12.64
C ALA A 396 -14.82 8.53 12.89
N ARG A 397 -14.57 9.36 13.91
CA ARG A 397 -15.37 10.58 14.16
C ARG A 397 -15.33 11.57 12.98
N LEU A 398 -14.20 11.70 12.29
CA LEU A 398 -14.09 12.53 11.10
C LEU A 398 -14.94 11.96 9.95
N ALA A 399 -14.85 10.64 9.73
CA ALA A 399 -15.60 9.96 8.67
C ALA A 399 -17.13 9.98 8.90
N LEU A 400 -17.58 9.80 10.15
CA LEU A 400 -19.00 9.73 10.51
C LEU A 400 -19.69 11.10 10.62
N LYS A 401 -18.93 12.20 10.57
CA LYS A 401 -19.47 13.57 10.59
C LYS A 401 -20.03 14.02 9.23
N GLN A 402 -19.64 13.35 8.14
CA GLN A 402 -19.89 13.79 6.76
C GLN A 402 -21.37 13.85 6.37
#